data_AF-A0AAJ1TN27-F1
#
_entry.id   AF-A0AAJ1TN27-F1
#
_cell.length_a   1.000
_cell.length_b   1.000
_cell.length_c   1.000
_cell.angle_alpha   90.00
_cell.angle_beta   90.00
_cell.angle_gamma   90.00
#
_symmetry.space_group_name_H-M   'P 1'
#
loop_
_entity.id
_entity.type
_entity.pdbx_description
1 polymer ?
#
loop_
_entity_poly.entity_id
_entity_poly.type
_entity_poly.pdbx_seq_one_letter_code
_entity_poly.pdbx_strand_id
1 'polypeptide(L)' 'MQPDQYPEILKVDHIAKILDISKRRAYEVMEYKGFPLIRIGRLKRVEREAFFQWIKKEARQEEEVIWVKRKRTC' A
#
# COMPACT_ATOMS: atom_id res chain seq x y z
N MET A 1 -9.74 11.83 10.63
CA MET A 1 -9.81 11.91 9.15
C MET A 1 -10.79 10.84 8.69
N GLN A 2 -11.86 11.21 7.97
CA GLN A 2 -12.96 10.27 7.68
C GLN A 2 -12.73 9.47 6.38
N PRO A 3 -12.99 8.15 6.38
CA PRO A 3 -12.84 7.26 5.22
C PRO A 3 -13.90 7.45 4.11
N ASP A 4 -14.91 8.29 4.33
CA ASP A 4 -16.07 8.47 3.44
C ASP A 4 -15.83 9.31 2.16
N GLN A 5 -14.71 10.01 2.03
CA GLN A 5 -14.51 10.96 0.91
C GLN A 5 -13.72 10.40 -0.27
N TYR A 6 -13.27 9.16 -0.22
CA TYR A 6 -12.51 8.61 -1.33
C TYR A 6 -13.46 8.08 -2.43
N PRO A 7 -13.04 8.10 -3.70
CA PRO A 7 -13.69 7.36 -4.79
C PRO A 7 -13.40 5.86 -4.68
N GLU A 8 -14.19 5.00 -5.33
CA GLU A 8 -13.95 3.54 -5.36
C GLU A 8 -12.58 3.21 -6.00
N ILE A 9 -12.17 4.04 -6.96
CA ILE A 9 -10.87 3.96 -7.63
C ILE A 9 -9.94 5.02 -7.08
N LEU A 10 -8.90 4.58 -6.37
CA LEU A 10 -7.85 5.40 -5.82
C LEU A 10 -6.82 5.80 -6.89
N LYS A 11 -6.30 7.02 -6.72
CA LYS A 11 -5.16 7.60 -7.44
C LYS A 11 -3.97 7.65 -6.48
N VAL A 12 -2.79 7.94 -7.03
CA VAL A 12 -1.56 8.16 -6.26
C VAL A 12 -1.74 9.18 -5.14
N ASP A 13 -2.39 10.31 -5.42
CA ASP A 13 -2.67 11.35 -4.42
C ASP A 13 -3.51 10.83 -3.25
N HIS A 14 -4.44 9.91 -3.49
CA HIS A 14 -5.27 9.36 -2.43
C HIS A 14 -4.46 8.39 -1.56
N ILE A 15 -3.63 7.55 -2.17
CA ILE A 15 -2.77 6.60 -1.45
C ILE A 15 -1.73 7.32 -0.61
N ALA A 16 -1.12 8.38 -1.15
CA ALA A 16 -0.20 9.24 -0.42
C ALA A 16 -0.85 9.84 0.83
N LYS A 17 -2.11 10.29 0.74
CA LYS A 17 -2.87 10.81 1.88
C LYS A 17 -3.29 9.74 2.88
N ILE A 18 -3.63 8.53 2.42
CA ILE A 18 -4.06 7.43 3.30
C ILE A 18 -2.87 6.89 4.11
N LEU A 19 -1.71 6.75 3.48
CA LEU A 19 -0.49 6.24 4.13
C LEU A 19 0.37 7.34 4.78
N ASP A 20 -0.02 8.60 4.63
CA ASP A 20 0.74 9.78 5.05
C ASP A 20 2.20 9.77 4.55
N ILE A 21 2.39 9.47 3.26
CA ILE A 21 3.70 9.42 2.60
C ILE A 21 3.78 10.40 1.44
N SER A 22 5.02 10.75 1.05
CA SER A 22 5.24 11.57 -0.14
C SER A 22 4.77 10.86 -1.41
N LYS A 23 4.33 11.64 -2.42
CA LYS A 23 3.91 11.10 -3.73
C LYS A 23 4.96 10.20 -4.37
N ARG A 24 6.24 10.54 -4.20
CA ARG A 24 7.37 9.74 -4.68
C ARG A 24 7.33 8.34 -4.06
N ARG A 25 7.20 8.26 -2.74
CA ARG A 25 7.16 6.98 -2.02
C ARG A 25 5.90 6.19 -2.33
N ALA A 26 4.78 6.86 -2.57
CA ALA A 26 3.57 6.21 -3.08
C ALA A 26 3.78 5.55 -4.46
N TYR A 27 4.56 6.16 -5.37
CA TYR A 27 4.92 5.52 -6.63
C TYR A 27 5.80 4.28 -6.43
N GLU A 28 6.77 4.34 -5.50
CA GLU A 28 7.62 3.18 -5.16
C GLU A 28 6.77 2.01 -4.64
N VAL A 29 5.80 2.30 -3.75
CA VAL A 29 4.85 1.30 -3.23
C VAL A 29 4.02 0.67 -4.35
N MET A 30 3.56 1.47 -5.31
CA MET A 30 2.81 0.95 -6.46
C MET A 30 3.63 0.06 -7.40
N GLU A 31 4.96 0.10 -7.32
CA GLU A 31 5.85 -0.74 -8.11
C GLU A 31 6.23 -2.05 -7.40
N TYR A 32 5.79 -2.24 -6.15
CA TYR A 32 5.99 -3.50 -5.44
C TYR A 32 5.25 -4.67 -6.09
N LYS A 33 5.93 -5.82 -6.10
CA LYS A 33 5.38 -7.07 -6.61
C LYS A 33 4.23 -7.52 -5.71
N GLY A 34 3.04 -7.69 -6.28
CA GLY A 34 1.83 -8.09 -5.55
C GLY A 34 0.95 -6.92 -5.09
N PHE A 35 1.29 -5.68 -5.47
CA PHE A 35 0.39 -4.54 -5.28
C PHE A 35 -0.78 -4.59 -6.29
N PRO A 36 -2.03 -4.33 -5.87
CA PRO A 36 -3.22 -4.41 -6.74
C PRO A 36 -3.31 -3.20 -7.69
N LEU A 37 -2.42 -3.17 -8.69
CA LEU A 37 -2.30 -2.08 -9.65
C LEU A 37 -3.06 -2.36 -10.95
N ILE A 38 -4.00 -1.48 -11.30
CA ILE A 38 -4.65 -1.45 -12.61
C ILE A 38 -3.93 -0.40 -13.48
N ARG A 39 -3.38 -0.84 -14.62
CA ARG A 39 -2.72 0.02 -15.59
C ARG A 39 -3.63 0.25 -16.78
N ILE A 40 -4.07 1.50 -16.97
CA ILE A 40 -4.83 1.93 -18.15
C ILE A 40 -3.95 2.89 -18.93
N GLY A 41 -3.17 2.37 -19.87
CA GLY A 41 -2.15 3.13 -20.59
C GLY A 41 -1.11 3.72 -19.63
N ARG A 42 -1.05 5.06 -19.55
CA ARG A 42 -0.15 5.80 -18.62
C ARG A 42 -0.75 6.01 -17.23
N LEU A 43 -2.03 5.70 -17.03
CA LEU A 43 -2.73 5.92 -15.76
C LEU A 43 -2.55 4.69 -14.86
N LYS A 44 -2.14 4.96 -13.61
CA LYS A 44 -2.06 3.99 -12.52
C LYS A 44 -3.28 4.18 -11.62
N ARG A 45 -4.10 3.15 -11.46
CA ARG A 45 -5.32 3.14 -10.66
C ARG A 45 -5.35 1.93 -9.74
N VAL A 46 -6.05 2.06 -8.62
CA VAL A 46 -6.10 1.04 -7.58
C VAL A 46 -7.52 0.96 -7.05
N GLU A 47 -8.07 -0.23 -6.95
CA GLU A 47 -9.37 -0.42 -6.29
C GLU A 47 -9.22 -0.27 -4.78
N ARG A 48 -10.16 0.44 -4.16
CA ARG A 48 -10.14 0.71 -2.72
C ARG A 48 -10.09 -0.59 -1.90
N GLU A 49 -10.95 -1.54 -2.21
CA GLU A 49 -11.04 -2.80 -1.43
C GLU A 49 -9.75 -3.60 -1.55
N ALA A 50 -9.23 -3.76 -2.77
CA ALA A 50 -7.98 -4.45 -3.01
C ALA A 50 -6.81 -3.79 -2.28
N PHE A 51 -6.75 -2.46 -2.25
CA PHE A 51 -5.74 -1.71 -1.50
C PHE A 51 -5.76 -2.02 0.01
N PHE A 52 -6.94 -2.02 0.63
CA PHE A 52 -7.06 -2.34 2.06
C PHE A 52 -6.73 -3.81 2.35
N GLN A 53 -7.11 -4.73 1.46
CA GLN A 53 -6.70 -6.14 1.56
C GLN A 53 -5.17 -6.28 1.49
N TRP A 54 -4.53 -5.53 0.59
CA TRP A 54 -3.07 -5.50 0.49
C TRP A 54 -2.41 -4.97 1.77
N ILE A 55 -2.90 -3.86 2.35
CA ILE A 55 -2.39 -3.34 3.63
C ILE A 55 -2.47 -4.41 4.73
N LYS A 56 -3.61 -5.10 4.85
CA LYS A 56 -3.79 -6.17 5.84
C LYS A 56 -2.79 -7.31 5.64
N LYS A 57 -2.42 -7.61 4.40
CA LYS A 57 -1.43 -8.63 4.05
C LYS A 57 -0.01 -8.21 4.46
N GLU A 58 0.38 -6.98 4.17
CA GLU A 58 1.71 -6.45 4.52
C GLU A 58 1.89 -6.32 6.03
N ALA A 59 0.88 -5.84 6.77
CA ALA A 59 0.94 -5.73 8.22
C ALA A 59 1.23 -7.08 8.90
N ARG A 60 0.73 -8.18 8.32
CA ARG A 60 0.98 -9.54 8.79
C ARG A 60 2.41 -10.02 8.50
N GLN A 61 3.06 -9.49 7.46
CA GLN A 61 4.45 -9.83 7.11
C GLN A 61 5.45 -9.13 8.04
N GLU A 62 5.18 -7.90 8.48
CA GLU A 62 6.08 -7.18 9.40
C GLU A 62 6.22 -7.86 10.77
N GLU A 63 5.16 -8.46 11.31
CA GLU A 63 5.23 -9.24 12.56
C GLU A 63 6.18 -10.45 12.46
N GLU A 64 6.19 -11.13 11.30
CA GLU A 64 7.03 -12.31 11.08
C GLU A 64 8.53 -11.94 10.99
N VAL A 65 8.84 -10.81 10.35
CA VAL A 65 10.22 -10.34 10.18
C VAL A 65 10.83 -9.82 11.49
N ILE A 66 10.02 -9.18 12.36
CA ILE A 66 10.47 -8.69 13.68
C ILE A 66 10.81 -9.86 14.62
N TRP A 67 10.03 -10.95 14.59
CA TRP A 67 10.29 -12.15 15.39
C TRP A 67 11.52 -12.95 14.92
N VAL A 68 11.80 -12.98 13.60
CA VAL A 68 13.01 -13.63 13.06
C VAL A 68 14.28 -12.82 13.35
N LYS A 69 14.22 -11.48 13.30
CA LYS A 69 15.38 -10.62 13.58
C LYS A 69 15.84 -10.68 15.05
N ARG A 70 14.93 -10.91 16.00
CA ARG A 70 15.26 -11.07 17.43
C ARG A 70 15.93 -12.42 17.79
N LYS A 71 16.01 -13.38 16.86
CA LYS A 71 16.63 -14.71 17.10
C LYS A 71 18.03 -14.87 16.49
N ARG A 72 18.71 -13.78 16.10
CA ARG A 72 20.11 -13.81 15.59
C ARG A 72 21.05 -12.87 16.33
N THR A 73 20.83 -12.66 17.62
CA THR A 73 21.89 -12.21 18.54
C THR A 73 22.24 -13.40 19.42
N CYS A 74 23.13 -14.24 18.88
CA CYS A 74 24.03 -15.05 19.68
C CYS A 74 25.30 -14.22 19.88
#